data_AF-A0A973D2M1-F1
#
_entry.id   AF-A0A973D2M1-F1
#
_cell.length_a   1.000
_cell.length_b   1.000
_cell.length_c   1.000
_cell.angle_alpha   90.00
_cell.angle_beta   90.00
_cell.angle_gamma   90.00
#
_symmetry.space_group_name_H-M   'P 1'
#
loop_
_entity.id
_entity.type
_entity.pdbx_description
1 polymer ?
#
loop_
_entity_poly.entity_id
_entity_poly.type
_entity_poly.pdbx_seq_one_letter_code
_entity_poly.pdbx_strand_id
1 'polypeptide(L)'
;MSTVDKNNPENSIIKPITHFNQARTCHTAHYRLDEMRKAAVRFREDMLTKPQVKFYRSMELIRVPYPSKYAFLSCNVIPMPFIHILNRLFVVQVETEEGLKTILLSPSDTEANAETPYFKKITDKAGPAKGLLKKFIAPEINSVEGCLRQLNLKPKDIDYISYDHLHTQDIRQWLGDDKQPGLLPNAKLLVMRDEWESANNLMAPQFDWYCPNGFKGVPENRIIQLDGDVMIGNGLALIRTPGHTNGNHSFVAHTPEGLKV
;
A
#
# COMPACT_ATOMS: atom_id res chain seq x y z
N MET A 1 -17.30 10.66 -15.55
CA MET A 1 -16.75 10.23 -16.86
C MET A 1 -15.30 9.88 -16.62
N SER A 2 -14.95 8.61 -16.78
CA SER A 2 -13.58 8.10 -16.59
C SER A 2 -12.67 8.76 -17.61
N THR A 3 -11.76 9.64 -17.19
CA THR A 3 -10.69 10.16 -18.06
C THR A 3 -9.53 9.19 -18.04
N VAL A 4 -9.79 7.99 -18.54
CA VAL A 4 -8.76 7.05 -18.92
C VAL A 4 -8.40 7.40 -20.36
N ASP A 5 -7.30 8.14 -20.52
CA ASP A 5 -6.76 8.49 -21.83
C ASP A 5 -6.40 7.21 -22.58
N LYS A 6 -7.20 6.84 -23.58
CA LYS A 6 -7.09 5.59 -24.35
C LYS A 6 -5.72 5.35 -24.99
N ASN A 7 -4.84 6.36 -25.01
CA ASN A 7 -3.48 6.26 -25.55
C ASN A 7 -2.40 5.96 -24.49
N ASN A 8 -2.72 5.80 -23.20
CA ASN A 8 -1.76 5.33 -22.21
C ASN A 8 -1.66 3.78 -22.29
N PRO A 9 -0.48 3.20 -22.64
CA PRO A 9 -0.31 1.74 -22.72
C PRO A 9 -0.73 0.99 -21.45
N GLU A 10 -0.63 1.63 -20.28
CA GLU A 10 -0.99 1.07 -18.98
C GLU A 10 -2.48 0.73 -18.83
N ASN A 11 -3.33 1.32 -19.66
CA ASN A 11 -4.76 0.97 -19.71
C ASN A 11 -5.02 -0.44 -20.25
N SER A 12 -4.04 -1.06 -20.92
CA SER A 12 -4.20 -2.40 -21.47
C SER A 12 -4.24 -3.45 -20.35
N ILE A 13 -3.45 -3.27 -19.28
CA ILE A 13 -3.31 -4.24 -18.19
C ILE A 13 -4.03 -3.83 -16.90
N ILE A 14 -4.36 -2.55 -16.71
CA ILE A 14 -5.13 -2.05 -15.56
C ILE A 14 -6.58 -1.83 -15.98
N LYS A 15 -7.48 -2.71 -15.57
CA LYS A 15 -8.89 -2.72 -16.00
C LYS A 15 -9.83 -2.38 -14.84
N PRO A 16 -10.86 -1.56 -15.03
CA PRO A 16 -11.79 -1.20 -13.96
C PRO A 16 -12.62 -2.39 -13.49
N ILE A 17 -12.90 -2.46 -12.19
CA ILE A 17 -13.82 -3.40 -11.56
C ILE A 17 -15.10 -2.65 -11.18
N THR A 18 -16.26 -3.23 -11.51
CA THR A 18 -17.57 -2.57 -11.32
C THR A 18 -18.44 -3.21 -10.23
N HIS A 19 -18.01 -4.35 -9.67
CA HIS A 19 -18.76 -5.17 -8.71
C HIS A 19 -19.37 -4.38 -7.54
N PHE A 20 -18.67 -3.36 -7.07
CA PHE A 20 -19.02 -2.59 -5.89
C PHE A 20 -19.69 -1.24 -6.19
N ASN A 21 -19.85 -0.85 -7.47
CA ASN A 21 -20.35 0.47 -7.85
C ASN A 21 -21.74 0.76 -7.28
N GLN A 22 -22.68 -0.18 -7.44
CA GLN A 22 -24.03 -0.03 -6.90
C GLN A 22 -24.05 0.05 -5.37
N ALA A 23 -23.24 -0.77 -4.69
CA ALA A 23 -23.16 -0.72 -3.24
C ALA A 23 -22.71 0.67 -2.75
N ARG A 24 -21.75 1.30 -3.44
CA ARG A 24 -21.23 2.62 -3.08
C ARG A 24 -22.21 3.78 -3.26
N THR A 25 -23.22 3.66 -4.12
CA THR A 25 -24.25 4.70 -4.32
C THR A 25 -25.36 4.66 -3.29
N CYS A 26 -25.43 3.60 -2.46
CA CYS A 26 -26.48 3.44 -1.46
C CYS A 26 -26.41 4.52 -0.38
N HIS A 27 -27.48 5.29 -0.17
CA HIS A 27 -27.48 6.43 0.77
C HIS A 27 -27.60 6.02 2.25
N THR A 28 -28.22 4.88 2.55
CA THR A 28 -28.38 4.42 3.94
C THR A 28 -27.24 3.46 4.33
N ALA A 29 -26.71 3.62 5.54
CA ALA A 29 -25.55 2.86 6.00
C ALA A 29 -25.83 1.34 6.08
N HIS A 30 -27.00 0.94 6.57
CA HIS A 30 -27.37 -0.48 6.70
C HIS A 30 -27.48 -1.15 5.33
N TYR A 31 -28.19 -0.52 4.37
CA TYR A 31 -28.37 -1.08 3.04
C TYR A 31 -27.04 -1.10 2.26
N ARG A 32 -26.22 -0.05 2.41
CA ARG A 32 -24.87 0.00 1.85
C ARG A 32 -24.02 -1.18 2.33
N LEU A 33 -24.07 -1.50 3.63
CA LEU A 33 -23.33 -2.64 4.19
C LEU A 33 -23.81 -3.97 3.60
N ASP A 34 -25.11 -4.18 3.51
CA ASP A 34 -25.69 -5.41 2.97
C ASP A 34 -25.37 -5.58 1.47
N GLU A 35 -25.48 -4.51 0.68
CA GLU A 35 -25.09 -4.52 -0.73
C GLU A 35 -23.58 -4.71 -0.92
N MET A 36 -22.76 -4.15 -0.04
CA MET A 36 -21.30 -4.37 -0.06
C MET A 36 -20.95 -5.84 0.21
N ARG A 37 -21.63 -6.49 1.16
CA ARG A 37 -21.45 -7.92 1.44
C ARG A 37 -21.83 -8.79 0.24
N LYS A 38 -22.99 -8.52 -0.38
CA LYS A 38 -23.42 -9.24 -1.60
C LYS A 38 -22.44 -9.01 -2.76
N ALA A 39 -21.98 -7.78 -2.95
CA ALA A 39 -20.97 -7.45 -3.96
C ALA A 39 -19.64 -8.17 -3.71
N ALA A 40 -19.20 -8.26 -2.45
CA ALA A 40 -17.98 -8.98 -2.08
C ALA A 40 -18.07 -10.48 -2.37
N VAL A 41 -19.23 -11.12 -2.15
CA VAL A 41 -19.46 -12.52 -2.52
C VAL A 41 -19.36 -12.71 -4.03
N ARG A 42 -20.07 -11.90 -4.82
CA ARG A 42 -20.00 -11.96 -6.30
C ARG A 42 -18.59 -11.72 -6.82
N PHE A 43 -17.90 -10.71 -6.28
CA PHE A 43 -16.52 -10.43 -6.63
C PHE A 43 -15.59 -11.60 -6.30
N ARG A 44 -15.77 -12.23 -5.12
CA ARG A 44 -15.00 -13.41 -4.73
C ARG A 44 -15.21 -14.57 -5.71
N GLU A 45 -16.45 -14.89 -6.04
CA GLU A 45 -16.79 -15.95 -6.99
C GLU A 45 -16.14 -15.68 -8.35
N ASP A 46 -16.32 -14.47 -8.88
CA ASP A 46 -15.74 -14.03 -10.15
C ASP A 46 -14.19 -14.06 -10.14
N MET A 47 -13.56 -13.60 -9.07
CA MET A 47 -12.09 -13.61 -8.92
C MET A 47 -11.52 -15.04 -8.86
N LEU A 48 -12.23 -15.96 -8.20
CA LEU A 48 -11.81 -17.37 -8.12
C LEU A 48 -11.90 -18.11 -9.47
N THR A 49 -12.68 -17.60 -10.44
CA THR A 49 -12.69 -18.15 -11.80
C THR A 49 -11.52 -17.70 -12.67
N LYS A 50 -10.79 -16.66 -12.24
CA LYS A 50 -9.67 -16.08 -12.99
C LYS A 50 -8.36 -16.81 -12.73
N PRO A 51 -7.33 -16.64 -13.57
CA PRO A 51 -6.01 -17.20 -13.33
C PRO A 51 -5.41 -16.77 -11.98
N GLN A 52 -4.65 -17.67 -11.37
CA GLN A 52 -3.84 -17.36 -10.20
C GLN A 52 -2.65 -16.47 -10.58
N VAL A 53 -2.17 -15.67 -9.62
CA VAL A 53 -0.88 -14.99 -9.73
C VAL A 53 0.24 -16.01 -9.88
N LYS A 54 1.27 -15.69 -10.67
CA LYS A 54 2.42 -16.58 -10.91
C LYS A 54 3.29 -16.72 -9.66
N PHE A 55 3.34 -15.67 -8.85
CA PHE A 55 4.10 -15.65 -7.62
C PHE A 55 3.43 -14.76 -6.58
N TYR A 56 3.45 -15.19 -5.32
CA TYR A 56 3.05 -14.39 -4.17
C TYR A 56 3.94 -14.74 -2.99
N ARG A 57 4.60 -13.75 -2.39
CA ARG A 57 5.35 -13.94 -1.14
C ARG A 57 5.19 -12.74 -0.23
N SER A 58 4.93 -13.02 1.04
CA SER A 58 4.91 -12.02 2.10
C SER A 58 6.18 -12.13 2.94
N MET A 59 6.94 -11.03 3.06
CA MET A 59 8.26 -10.98 3.69
C MET A 59 8.27 -9.91 4.79
N GLU A 60 8.83 -10.25 5.93
CA GLU A 60 8.87 -9.37 7.12
C GLU A 60 9.90 -8.27 6.92
N LEU A 61 9.54 -7.02 7.22
CA LEU A 61 10.46 -5.89 7.17
C LEU A 61 10.86 -5.45 8.57
N ILE A 62 9.91 -4.93 9.34
CA ILE A 62 10.18 -4.34 10.65
C ILE A 62 9.02 -4.58 11.60
N ARG A 63 9.34 -4.86 12.86
CA ARG A 63 8.36 -4.87 13.94
C ARG A 63 8.45 -3.54 14.68
N VAL A 64 7.32 -2.88 14.91
CA VAL A 64 7.27 -1.59 15.62
C VAL A 64 6.25 -1.63 16.76
N PRO A 65 6.52 -0.97 17.91
CA PRO A 65 5.51 -0.81 18.94
C PRO A 65 4.45 0.18 18.46
N TYR A 66 3.19 -0.11 18.78
CA TYR A 66 2.07 0.76 18.46
C TYR A 66 1.13 0.85 19.66
N PRO A 67 0.69 2.06 20.08
CA PRO A 67 -0.15 2.17 21.28
C PRO A 67 -1.46 1.43 21.10
N SER A 68 -1.83 0.62 22.08
CA SER A 68 -3.07 -0.16 22.07
C SER A 68 -4.30 0.74 21.95
N LYS A 69 -4.24 1.95 22.53
CA LYS A 69 -5.32 2.94 22.41
C LYS A 69 -5.59 3.36 20.96
N TYR A 70 -4.60 3.38 20.09
CA TYR A 70 -4.83 3.70 18.68
C TYR A 70 -5.19 2.46 17.89
N ALA A 71 -4.59 1.31 18.22
CA ALA A 71 -4.91 0.01 17.60
C ALA A 71 -6.40 -0.35 17.73
N PHE A 72 -7.00 -0.03 18.87
CA PHE A 72 -8.38 -0.42 19.20
C PHE A 72 -9.32 0.78 19.34
N LEU A 73 -9.01 1.93 18.70
CA LEU A 73 -9.89 3.11 18.70
C LEU A 73 -10.33 3.56 20.12
N SER A 74 -9.39 3.53 21.07
CA SER A 74 -9.54 3.80 22.51
C SER A 74 -10.42 2.83 23.28
N CYS A 75 -10.82 1.69 22.69
CA CYS A 75 -11.42 0.59 23.43
C CYS A 75 -10.37 -0.13 24.27
N ASN A 76 -10.70 -0.40 25.54
CA ASN A 76 -9.85 -1.13 26.47
C ASN A 76 -9.93 -2.64 26.20
N VAL A 77 -9.35 -3.10 25.08
CA VAL A 77 -9.34 -4.52 24.68
C VAL A 77 -8.28 -5.31 25.43
N ILE A 78 -7.12 -4.70 25.69
CA ILE A 78 -6.00 -5.30 26.42
C ILE A 78 -5.42 -4.31 27.43
N PRO A 79 -4.89 -4.76 28.58
CA PRO A 79 -4.31 -3.87 29.58
C PRO A 79 -2.91 -3.36 29.21
N MET A 80 -2.28 -3.94 28.19
CA MET A 80 -0.93 -3.58 27.74
C MET A 80 -0.97 -2.25 26.98
N PRO A 81 -0.09 -1.27 27.28
CA PRO A 81 -0.12 0.05 26.65
C PRO A 81 0.30 0.03 25.17
N PHE A 82 1.00 -1.03 24.74
CA PHE A 82 1.47 -1.22 23.37
C PHE A 82 1.16 -2.63 22.86
N ILE A 83 0.88 -2.72 21.57
CA ILE A 83 1.00 -3.93 20.75
C ILE A 83 2.21 -3.81 19.84
N HIS A 84 2.54 -4.89 19.13
CA HIS A 84 3.51 -4.85 18.04
C HIS A 84 2.81 -5.01 16.69
N ILE A 85 3.08 -4.09 15.77
CA ILE A 85 2.73 -4.23 14.35
C ILE A 85 3.97 -4.75 13.63
N LEU A 86 3.77 -5.73 12.74
CA LEU A 86 4.80 -6.25 11.87
C LEU A 86 4.52 -5.78 10.45
N ASN A 87 5.29 -4.82 9.97
CA ASN A 87 5.20 -4.36 8.59
C ASN A 87 5.85 -5.40 7.68
N ARG A 88 5.20 -5.67 6.55
CA ARG A 88 5.59 -6.71 5.60
C ARG A 88 5.57 -6.13 4.19
N LEU A 89 6.53 -6.57 3.38
CA LEU A 89 6.52 -6.41 1.94
C LEU A 89 5.79 -7.61 1.32
N PHE A 90 4.97 -7.37 0.32
CA PHE A 90 4.43 -8.43 -0.53
C PHE A 90 4.98 -8.31 -1.94
N VAL A 91 5.50 -9.40 -2.47
CA VAL A 91 6.00 -9.48 -3.85
C VAL A 91 5.04 -10.34 -4.64
N VAL A 92 4.44 -9.76 -5.68
CA VAL A 92 3.42 -10.40 -6.52
C VAL A 92 3.87 -10.37 -7.97
N GLN A 93 3.80 -11.50 -8.66
CA GLN A 93 4.01 -11.53 -10.12
C GLN A 93 2.72 -11.97 -10.81
N VAL A 94 2.26 -11.15 -11.75
CA VAL A 94 0.98 -11.33 -12.44
C VAL A 94 1.23 -11.40 -13.93
N GLU A 95 0.62 -12.40 -14.57
CA GLU A 95 0.59 -12.47 -16.03
C GLU A 95 -0.38 -11.43 -16.59
N THR A 96 0.07 -10.68 -17.59
CA THR A 96 -0.72 -9.65 -18.26
C THR A 96 -0.63 -9.80 -19.77
N GLU A 97 -1.43 -9.03 -20.51
CA GLU A 97 -1.36 -8.98 -21.97
C GLU A 97 -0.01 -8.43 -22.47
N GLU A 98 0.72 -7.69 -21.63
CA GLU A 98 2.08 -7.17 -21.89
C GLU A 98 3.19 -8.07 -21.31
N GLY A 99 2.84 -9.30 -20.87
CA GLY A 99 3.75 -10.24 -20.22
C GLY A 99 3.73 -10.17 -18.70
N LEU A 100 4.71 -10.81 -18.07
CA LEU A 100 4.83 -10.91 -16.62
C LEU A 100 5.18 -9.54 -16.01
N LYS A 101 4.38 -9.07 -15.06
CA LYS A 101 4.67 -7.86 -14.27
C LYS A 101 4.96 -8.23 -12.82
N THR A 102 5.97 -7.59 -12.23
CA THR A 102 6.31 -7.72 -10.80
C THR A 102 5.89 -6.47 -10.05
N ILE A 103 5.07 -6.67 -9.01
CA ILE A 103 4.53 -5.61 -8.18
C ILE A 103 5.00 -5.79 -6.74
N LEU A 104 5.47 -4.70 -6.13
CA LEU A 104 5.74 -4.63 -4.70
C LEU A 104 4.56 -3.94 -3.98
N LEU A 105 3.94 -4.64 -3.05
CA LEU A 105 2.89 -4.07 -2.19
C LEU A 105 3.50 -3.76 -0.83
N SER A 106 3.32 -2.52 -0.39
CA SER A 106 3.87 -1.95 0.85
C SER A 106 5.40 -2.01 0.98
N PRO A 107 6.20 -1.60 -0.03
CA PRO A 107 7.66 -1.49 0.13
C PRO A 107 8.03 -0.29 1.02
N SER A 108 8.05 -0.47 2.34
CA SER A 108 8.37 0.61 3.27
C SER A 108 9.86 0.91 3.36
N ASP A 109 10.23 2.20 3.28
CA ASP A 109 11.53 2.72 3.67
C ASP A 109 11.54 2.87 5.21
N THR A 110 12.09 1.88 5.91
CA THR A 110 12.09 1.86 7.38
C THR A 110 12.88 3.00 8.00
N GLU A 111 13.87 3.54 7.28
CA GLU A 111 14.68 4.68 7.73
C GLU A 111 13.89 5.98 7.62
N ALA A 112 13.33 6.28 6.44
CA ALA A 112 12.53 7.49 6.23
C ALA A 112 11.21 7.46 7.02
N ASN A 113 10.57 6.29 7.17
CA ASN A 113 9.35 6.17 7.97
C ASN A 113 9.56 6.64 9.42
N ALA A 114 10.77 6.49 9.97
CA ALA A 114 11.11 6.94 11.32
C ALA A 114 11.07 8.48 11.48
N GLU A 115 11.14 9.23 10.38
CA GLU A 115 11.02 10.69 10.36
C GLU A 115 9.57 11.18 10.42
N THR A 116 8.59 10.28 10.29
CA THR A 116 7.17 10.59 10.52
C THR A 116 6.99 11.22 11.91
N PRO A 117 6.31 12.38 12.04
CA PRO A 117 6.37 13.18 13.27
C PRO A 117 5.91 12.42 14.51
N TYR A 118 4.91 11.53 14.39
CA TYR A 118 4.51 10.68 15.50
C TYR A 118 5.66 9.81 16.04
N PHE A 119 6.36 9.07 15.18
CA PHE A 119 7.48 8.21 15.58
C PHE A 119 8.70 9.02 16.01
N LYS A 120 8.98 10.13 15.34
CA LYS A 120 10.07 11.04 15.68
C LYS A 120 9.91 11.60 17.09
N LYS A 121 8.72 12.08 17.46
CA LYS A 121 8.40 12.57 18.82
C LYS A 121 8.60 11.50 19.90
N ILE A 122 8.27 10.24 19.62
CA ILE A 122 8.48 9.12 20.57
C ILE A 122 9.98 8.82 20.72
N THR A 123 10.69 8.76 19.60
CA THR A 123 12.12 8.46 19.58
C THR A 123 12.94 9.57 20.24
N ASP A 124 12.60 10.83 20.01
CA ASP A 124 13.30 11.98 20.60
C ASP A 124 13.10 12.08 22.11
N LYS A 125 11.97 11.57 22.64
CA LYS A 125 11.75 11.44 24.09
C LYS A 125 12.60 10.35 24.75
N ALA A 126 13.19 9.43 23.98
CA ALA A 126 14.01 8.33 24.51
C ALA A 126 15.47 8.75 24.88
N GLY A 127 15.86 10.00 24.60
CA GLY A 127 17.12 10.57 25.07
C GLY A 127 18.39 9.90 24.47
N PRO A 128 19.56 10.04 25.11
CA PRO A 128 20.87 9.62 24.56
C PRO A 128 21.05 8.11 24.34
N ALA A 129 20.13 7.26 24.79
CA ALA A 129 20.12 5.82 24.51
C ALA A 129 19.55 5.45 23.10
N LYS A 130 19.28 6.46 22.26
CA LYS A 130 18.57 6.40 20.96
C LYS A 130 18.96 5.25 20.04
N GLY A 131 20.25 4.99 19.85
CA GLY A 131 20.74 4.01 18.86
C GLY A 131 20.56 2.54 19.27
N LEU A 132 20.86 2.20 20.54
CA LEU A 132 20.68 0.84 21.05
C LEU A 132 19.19 0.55 21.26
N LEU A 133 18.44 1.49 21.86
CA LEU A 133 17.04 1.27 22.19
C LEU A 133 16.18 1.12 20.92
N LYS A 134 16.49 1.84 19.82
CA LYS A 134 15.77 1.75 18.54
C LYS A 134 15.77 0.32 17.98
N LYS A 135 16.89 -0.40 18.02
CA LYS A 135 16.99 -1.78 17.50
C LYS A 135 16.25 -2.81 18.34
N PHE A 136 16.15 -2.59 19.66
CA PHE A 136 15.38 -3.47 20.55
C PHE A 136 13.88 -3.17 20.51
N ILE A 137 13.51 -1.90 20.35
CA ILE A 137 12.12 -1.46 20.28
C ILE A 137 11.53 -1.76 18.91
N ALA A 138 12.28 -1.48 17.84
CA ALA A 138 11.86 -1.67 16.47
C ALA A 138 12.86 -2.54 15.69
N PRO A 139 12.90 -3.86 15.94
CA PRO A 139 13.84 -4.73 15.27
C PRO A 139 13.52 -4.81 13.78
N GLU A 140 14.48 -4.38 12.96
CA GLU A 140 14.48 -4.60 11.53
C GLU A 140 14.87 -6.06 11.24
N ILE A 141 14.02 -6.74 10.48
CA ILE A 141 14.15 -8.14 10.10
C ILE A 141 14.72 -8.22 8.69
N ASN A 142 14.29 -7.32 7.80
CA ASN A 142 14.74 -7.25 6.42
C ASN A 142 14.57 -5.84 5.85
N SER A 143 15.32 -5.55 4.79
CA SER A 143 15.09 -4.37 3.94
C SER A 143 14.36 -4.79 2.65
N VAL A 144 13.79 -3.83 1.92
CA VAL A 144 13.19 -4.11 0.60
C VAL A 144 14.23 -4.73 -0.34
N GLU A 145 15.44 -4.17 -0.39
CA GLU A 145 16.55 -4.69 -1.20
C GLU A 145 17.02 -6.07 -0.72
N GLY A 146 17.00 -6.32 0.58
CA GLY A 146 17.25 -7.64 1.16
C GLY A 146 16.23 -8.67 0.70
N CYS A 147 14.95 -8.31 0.67
CA CYS A 147 13.88 -9.14 0.11
C CYS A 147 14.09 -9.42 -1.38
N LEU A 148 14.41 -8.38 -2.17
CA LEU A 148 14.68 -8.54 -3.61
C LEU A 148 15.86 -9.50 -3.86
N ARG A 149 16.96 -9.37 -3.11
CA ARG A 149 18.12 -10.28 -3.20
C ARG A 149 17.74 -11.73 -2.87
N GLN A 150 16.95 -11.96 -1.81
CA GLN A 150 16.49 -13.30 -1.43
C GLN A 150 15.59 -13.95 -2.51
N LEU A 151 14.94 -13.14 -3.33
CA LEU A 151 14.11 -13.57 -4.46
C LEU A 151 14.84 -13.59 -5.80
N ASN A 152 16.13 -13.24 -5.81
CA ASN A 152 16.93 -13.07 -7.02
C ASN A 152 16.29 -12.07 -8.03
N LEU A 153 15.59 -11.05 -7.50
CA LEU A 153 15.03 -9.95 -8.28
C LEU A 153 15.98 -8.76 -8.26
N LYS A 154 16.12 -8.08 -9.40
CA LYS A 154 16.86 -6.83 -9.51
C LYS A 154 15.87 -5.66 -9.39
N PRO A 155 16.32 -4.48 -8.92
CA PRO A 155 15.45 -3.30 -8.85
C PRO A 155 14.76 -2.93 -10.17
N LYS A 156 15.41 -3.20 -11.32
CA LYS A 156 14.85 -2.98 -12.65
C LYS A 156 13.76 -3.98 -13.05
N ASP A 157 13.62 -5.09 -12.34
CA ASP A 157 12.61 -6.11 -12.63
C ASP A 157 11.26 -5.75 -12.00
N ILE A 158 11.17 -4.62 -11.27
CA ILE A 158 9.96 -4.14 -10.62
C ILE A 158 9.24 -3.14 -11.54
N ASP A 159 7.99 -3.48 -11.90
CA ASP A 159 7.15 -2.67 -12.78
C ASP A 159 6.27 -1.69 -12.00
N TYR A 160 5.76 -2.12 -10.84
CA TYR A 160 4.87 -1.31 -10.04
C TYR A 160 5.16 -1.42 -8.54
N ILE A 161 4.87 -0.35 -7.82
CA ILE A 161 4.73 -0.35 -6.38
C ILE A 161 3.34 0.14 -6.00
N SER A 162 2.82 -0.30 -4.87
CA SER A 162 1.57 0.23 -4.31
C SER A 162 1.56 0.12 -2.79
N TYR A 163 0.75 0.96 -2.15
CA TYR A 163 0.50 0.94 -0.72
C TYR A 163 -1.01 1.02 -0.53
N ASP A 164 -1.54 0.29 0.44
CA ASP A 164 -2.95 0.39 0.83
C ASP A 164 -3.34 1.84 1.10
N HIS A 165 -2.44 2.60 1.74
CA HIS A 165 -2.49 4.05 1.91
C HIS A 165 -1.07 4.63 2.13
N LEU A 166 -0.92 5.96 2.15
CA LEU A 166 0.40 6.61 2.17
C LEU A 166 0.87 7.07 3.55
N HIS A 167 0.24 6.62 4.65
CA HIS A 167 0.75 6.95 5.98
C HIS A 167 2.18 6.46 6.13
N THR A 168 3.01 7.34 6.68
CA THR A 168 4.40 7.11 7.04
C THR A 168 5.33 6.88 5.86
N GLN A 169 4.81 6.74 4.63
CA GLN A 169 5.61 6.36 3.48
C GLN A 169 6.39 7.55 2.91
N ASP A 170 7.65 7.30 2.60
CA ASP A 170 8.47 8.11 1.71
C ASP A 170 8.76 7.28 0.46
N ILE A 171 8.35 7.77 -0.72
CA ILE A 171 8.50 7.02 -1.97
C ILE A 171 9.73 7.45 -2.77
N ARG A 172 10.48 8.46 -2.30
CA ARG A 172 11.61 9.03 -3.03
C ARG A 172 12.78 8.07 -3.14
N GLN A 173 13.00 7.20 -2.14
CA GLN A 173 14.00 6.13 -2.23
C GLN A 173 13.71 5.21 -3.44
N TRP A 174 12.43 4.90 -3.69
CA TRP A 174 12.04 3.96 -4.74
C TRP A 174 11.95 4.62 -6.11
N LEU A 175 11.30 5.78 -6.18
CA LEU A 175 10.93 6.41 -7.45
C LEU A 175 11.85 7.56 -7.86
N GLY A 176 12.65 8.07 -6.94
CA GLY A 176 13.53 9.22 -7.13
C GLY A 176 12.82 10.54 -6.83
N ASP A 177 13.60 11.60 -6.85
CA ASP A 177 13.12 12.98 -6.83
C ASP A 177 13.97 13.85 -7.79
N ASP A 178 13.75 15.17 -7.77
CA ASP A 178 14.49 16.15 -8.59
C ASP A 178 16.02 16.11 -8.40
N LYS A 179 16.53 15.48 -7.34
CA LYS A 179 17.94 15.47 -6.95
C LYS A 179 18.61 14.11 -7.15
N GLN A 180 17.87 13.02 -6.94
CA GLN A 180 18.44 11.67 -6.96
C GLN A 180 17.53 10.68 -7.70
N PRO A 181 18.11 9.80 -8.53
CA PRO A 181 17.33 8.74 -9.16
C PRO A 181 16.82 7.74 -8.12
N GLY A 182 15.62 7.20 -8.36
CA GLY A 182 15.07 6.16 -7.52
C GLY A 182 15.76 4.81 -7.71
N LEU A 183 15.72 3.98 -6.67
CA LEU A 183 16.27 2.63 -6.71
C LEU A 183 15.58 1.73 -7.74
N LEU A 184 14.28 1.91 -7.97
CA LEU A 184 13.46 1.07 -8.85
C LEU A 184 13.26 1.77 -10.21
N PRO A 185 14.19 1.69 -11.17
CA PRO A 185 14.21 2.57 -12.33
C PRO A 185 13.00 2.41 -13.26
N ASN A 186 12.33 1.26 -13.26
CA ASN A 186 11.17 1.00 -14.11
C ASN A 186 9.83 1.18 -13.37
N ALA A 187 9.85 1.18 -12.03
CA ALA A 187 8.63 1.09 -11.25
C ALA A 187 7.78 2.37 -11.31
N LYS A 188 6.46 2.20 -11.32
CA LYS A 188 5.50 3.29 -11.10
C LYS A 188 4.63 3.04 -9.87
N LEU A 189 4.22 4.11 -9.19
CA LEU A 189 3.28 4.02 -8.09
C LEU A 189 1.85 3.87 -8.63
N LEU A 190 1.18 2.79 -8.22
CA LEU A 190 -0.28 2.67 -8.32
C LEU A 190 -0.90 3.18 -7.02
N VAL A 191 -1.70 4.23 -7.10
CA VAL A 191 -2.31 4.86 -5.91
C VAL A 191 -3.69 5.38 -6.25
N MET A 192 -4.64 5.28 -5.31
CA MET A 192 -5.96 5.90 -5.50
C MET A 192 -5.82 7.42 -5.60
N ARG A 193 -6.52 8.05 -6.55
CA ARG A 193 -6.51 9.52 -6.72
C ARG A 193 -6.78 10.23 -5.40
N ASP A 194 -7.82 9.80 -4.69
CA ASP A 194 -8.21 10.36 -3.39
C ASP A 194 -7.06 10.28 -2.35
N GLU A 195 -6.21 9.25 -2.39
CA GLU A 195 -5.06 9.12 -1.48
C GLU A 195 -3.96 10.08 -1.90
N TRP A 196 -3.61 10.10 -3.19
CA TRP A 196 -2.56 10.97 -3.71
C TRP A 196 -2.87 12.45 -3.49
N GLU A 197 -4.09 12.87 -3.79
CA GLU A 197 -4.53 14.25 -3.59
C GLU A 197 -4.57 14.62 -2.11
N SER A 198 -5.11 13.73 -1.25
CA SER A 198 -5.16 13.98 0.20
C SER A 198 -3.75 14.06 0.80
N ALA A 199 -2.84 13.17 0.41
CA ALA A 199 -1.48 13.10 0.95
C ALA A 199 -0.63 14.33 0.58
N ASN A 200 -0.95 15.00 -0.53
CA ASN A 200 -0.33 16.28 -0.92
C ASN A 200 -1.01 17.51 -0.30
N ASN A 201 -2.18 17.37 0.31
CA ASN A 201 -2.99 18.47 0.85
C ASN A 201 -3.47 18.16 2.28
N LEU A 202 -2.52 17.85 3.16
CA LEU A 202 -2.80 17.40 4.52
C LEU A 202 -3.45 18.47 5.40
N MET A 203 -4.41 18.04 6.23
CA MET A 203 -4.93 18.83 7.33
C MET A 203 -4.11 18.60 8.61
N ALA A 204 -4.19 19.55 9.56
CA ALA A 204 -3.40 19.53 10.79
C ALA A 204 -3.41 18.18 11.57
N PRO A 205 -4.55 17.47 11.72
CA PRO A 205 -4.57 16.18 12.42
C PRO A 205 -3.81 15.06 11.70
N GLN A 206 -3.56 15.19 10.39
CA GLN A 206 -2.91 14.18 9.57
C GLN A 206 -1.38 14.31 9.57
N PHE A 207 -0.83 15.49 9.86
CA PHE A 207 0.61 15.74 9.80
C PHE A 207 1.44 14.74 10.61
N ASP A 208 0.91 14.26 11.73
CA ASP A 208 1.60 13.30 12.58
C ASP A 208 1.81 11.92 11.92
N TRP A 209 1.09 11.63 10.84
CA TRP A 209 1.04 10.31 10.20
C TRP A 209 1.65 10.26 8.80
N TYR A 210 2.15 11.36 8.25
CA TYR A 210 2.79 11.40 6.94
C TYR A 210 4.27 11.80 7.07
N CYS A 211 5.13 11.14 6.29
CA CYS A 211 6.55 11.49 6.27
C CYS A 211 6.72 12.92 5.69
N PRO A 212 7.44 13.83 6.37
CA PRO A 212 7.62 15.19 5.89
C PRO A 212 8.31 15.23 4.52
N ASN A 213 7.63 15.78 3.51
CA ASN A 213 8.10 15.84 2.12
C ASN A 213 8.28 14.48 1.43
N GLY A 214 7.64 13.40 1.92
CA GLY A 214 7.81 12.04 1.40
C GLY A 214 7.47 11.82 -0.09
N PHE A 215 6.83 12.80 -0.74
CA PHE A 215 6.46 12.76 -2.17
C PHE A 215 7.06 13.92 -2.98
N LYS A 216 7.81 14.83 -2.34
CA LYS A 216 8.25 16.07 -2.96
C LYS A 216 9.26 15.79 -4.07
N GLY A 217 8.99 16.32 -5.26
CA GLY A 217 9.89 16.20 -6.42
C GLY A 217 9.83 14.84 -7.10
N VAL A 218 8.95 13.92 -6.68
CA VAL A 218 8.76 12.65 -7.38
C VAL A 218 8.17 12.93 -8.77
N PRO A 219 8.76 12.42 -9.87
CA PRO A 219 8.28 12.73 -11.21
C PRO A 219 6.83 12.28 -11.44
N GLU A 220 5.98 13.16 -11.98
CA GLU A 220 4.55 12.88 -12.18
C GLU A 220 4.30 11.67 -13.09
N ASN A 221 5.16 11.45 -14.10
CA ASN A 221 5.07 10.29 -15.00
C ASN A 221 5.38 8.94 -14.30
N ARG A 222 5.78 8.97 -13.03
CA ARG A 222 5.99 7.80 -12.16
C ARG A 222 4.76 7.47 -11.32
N ILE A 223 3.70 8.28 -11.39
CA ILE A 223 2.49 8.16 -10.58
C ILE A 223 1.29 7.84 -11.46
N ILE A 224 0.62 6.72 -11.17
CA ILE A 224 -0.60 6.30 -11.83
C ILE A 224 -1.73 6.40 -10.81
N GLN A 225 -2.58 7.40 -11.01
CA GLN A 225 -3.73 7.64 -10.13
C GLN A 225 -4.92 6.80 -10.59
N LEU A 226 -5.50 6.05 -9.65
CA LEU A 226 -6.63 5.15 -9.86
C LEU A 226 -7.91 5.81 -9.37
N ASP A 227 -8.94 5.85 -10.22
CA ASP A 227 -10.24 6.45 -9.90
C ASP A 227 -11.22 5.49 -9.19
N GLY A 228 -10.91 4.20 -9.20
CA GLY A 228 -11.82 3.15 -8.76
C GLY A 228 -11.12 1.84 -8.46
N ASP A 229 -11.92 0.83 -8.20
CA ASP A 229 -11.41 -0.54 -8.11
C ASP A 229 -10.83 -0.96 -9.46
N VAL A 230 -9.68 -1.63 -9.43
CA VAL A 230 -9.02 -2.08 -10.65
C VAL A 230 -8.49 -3.50 -10.51
N MET A 231 -8.44 -4.20 -11.64
CA MET A 231 -7.74 -5.45 -11.85
C MET A 231 -6.42 -5.14 -12.57
N ILE A 232 -5.33 -5.72 -12.10
CA ILE A 232 -4.04 -5.75 -12.77
C ILE A 232 -3.91 -7.15 -13.37
N GLY A 233 -3.80 -7.23 -14.69
CA GLY A 233 -3.93 -8.50 -15.40
C GLY A 233 -5.28 -9.15 -15.09
N ASN A 234 -5.25 -10.41 -14.66
CA ASN A 234 -6.46 -11.11 -14.17
C ASN A 234 -6.28 -11.76 -12.78
N GLY A 235 -5.13 -11.58 -12.13
CA GLY A 235 -4.78 -12.29 -10.88
C GLY A 235 -4.68 -11.42 -9.64
N LEU A 236 -4.60 -10.10 -9.80
CA LEU A 236 -4.42 -9.13 -8.70
C LEU A 236 -5.42 -7.98 -8.85
N ALA A 237 -6.13 -7.65 -7.78
CA ALA A 237 -7.04 -6.51 -7.73
C ALA A 237 -6.66 -5.52 -6.63
N LEU A 238 -6.91 -4.24 -6.88
CA LEU A 238 -6.87 -3.16 -5.90
C LEU A 238 -8.30 -2.68 -5.70
N ILE A 239 -8.86 -2.91 -4.51
CA ILE A 239 -10.26 -2.62 -4.18
C ILE A 239 -10.31 -1.47 -3.18
N ARG A 240 -10.99 -0.37 -3.52
CA ARG A 240 -11.19 0.76 -2.63
C ARG A 240 -11.90 0.34 -1.36
N THR A 241 -11.25 0.62 -0.23
CA THR A 241 -11.72 0.37 1.13
C THR A 241 -11.48 1.62 1.99
N PRO A 242 -12.11 2.76 1.64
CA PRO A 242 -11.91 4.01 2.35
C PRO A 242 -12.41 3.90 3.80
N GLY A 243 -11.80 4.68 4.69
CA GLY A 243 -12.18 4.73 6.10
C GLY A 243 -11.00 5.12 6.98
N HIS A 244 -9.91 4.35 6.94
CA HIS A 244 -8.66 4.71 7.63
C HIS A 244 -8.05 5.98 7.02
N THR A 245 -7.98 6.03 5.69
CA THR A 245 -7.76 7.24 4.89
C THR A 245 -8.84 7.33 3.79
N ASN A 246 -8.93 8.48 3.12
CA ASN A 246 -9.91 8.71 2.06
C ASN A 246 -9.68 7.82 0.83
N GLY A 247 -8.42 7.55 0.48
CA GLY A 247 -8.07 6.73 -0.67
C GLY A 247 -7.53 5.35 -0.31
N ASN A 248 -7.75 4.89 0.93
CA ASN A 248 -7.34 3.56 1.37
C ASN A 248 -7.92 2.46 0.45
N HIS A 249 -7.09 1.48 0.09
CA HIS A 249 -7.52 0.32 -0.69
C HIS A 249 -6.89 -0.97 -0.19
N SER A 250 -7.55 -2.10 -0.47
CA SER A 250 -7.08 -3.44 -0.15
C SER A 250 -6.57 -4.13 -1.40
N PHE A 251 -5.56 -4.98 -1.25
CA PHE A 251 -5.06 -5.84 -2.31
C PHE A 251 -5.83 -7.16 -2.28
N VAL A 252 -6.14 -7.74 -3.44
CA VAL A 252 -6.74 -9.08 -3.52
C VAL A 252 -5.99 -9.89 -4.56
N ALA A 253 -5.27 -10.93 -4.15
CA ALA A 253 -4.53 -11.81 -5.04
C ALA A 253 -5.17 -13.20 -5.08
N HIS A 254 -5.40 -13.75 -6.27
CA HIS A 254 -5.80 -15.14 -6.42
C HIS A 254 -4.56 -16.04 -6.37
N THR A 255 -4.41 -16.79 -5.28
CA THR A 255 -3.29 -17.69 -5.00
C THR A 255 -3.72 -19.16 -5.02
N PRO A 256 -2.80 -20.13 -5.02
CA PRO A 256 -3.13 -21.55 -4.87
C PRO A 256 -3.96 -21.88 -3.62
N GLU A 257 -3.81 -21.10 -2.53
CA GLU A 257 -4.59 -21.26 -1.29
C GLU A 257 -5.95 -20.52 -1.32
N GLY A 258 -6.33 -19.94 -2.47
CA GLY A 258 -7.51 -19.09 -2.63
C GLY A 258 -7.18 -17.60 -2.65
N LEU A 259 -8.14 -16.75 -2.29
CA LEU A 259 -7.91 -15.30 -2.29
C LEU A 259 -7.14 -14.86 -1.03
N LYS A 260 -6.01 -14.19 -1.22
CA LYS A 260 -5.32 -13.41 -0.18
C LYS A 260 -5.81 -11.97 -0.25
N VAL A 261 -6.24 -11.44 0.88
CA VAL A 261 -6.62 -10.03 1.07
C VAL A 261 -5.68 -9.41 2.09
#